data_AF-A0A7Y2CWR0-F1
#
_entry.id   AF-A0A7Y2CWR0-F1
#
_cell.length_a   1.000
_cell.length_b   1.000
_cell.length_c   1.000
_cell.angle_alpha   90.00
_cell.angle_beta   90.00
_cell.angle_gamma   90.00
#
_symmetry.space_group_name_H-M   'P 1'
#
loop_
_entity.id
_entity.type
_entity.pdbx_description
1 polymer ?
#
loop_
_entity_poly.entity_id
_entity_poly.type
_entity_poly.pdbx_seq_one_letter_code
_entity_poly.pdbx_strand_id
1 'polypeptide(L)'
;FLIEEMIADGIAELLIGVIRDPVHGFVLTLGAGGTLTELLKDSRSLLLPASADDIDEALDALRIAPLLGGYRGAPPVDRPALHRSIQAMQDFAIAHADRLHEIEINPLICTATDAIAADALLRLAPEKERP
;
A
#
# COMPACT_ATOMS: atom_id res chain seq x y z
N PHE A 1 17.83 19.15 -1.02
CA PHE A 1 16.37 19.14 -1.23
C PHE A 1 16.08 18.14 -2.33
N LEU A 2 15.06 17.31 -2.14
CA LEU A 2 14.53 16.47 -3.21
C LEU A 2 13.61 17.34 -4.07
N ILE A 3 13.65 17.16 -5.39
CA ILE A 3 12.72 17.79 -6.32
C ILE A 3 11.89 16.67 -6.89
N GLU A 4 10.58 16.78 -6.76
CA GLU A 4 9.62 15.72 -7.08
C GLU A 4 8.56 16.25 -8.04
N GLU A 5 8.04 15.37 -8.88
CA GLU A 5 6.93 15.67 -9.78
C GLU A 5 5.63 15.84 -8.99
N MET A 6 4.83 16.84 -9.36
CA MET A 6 3.51 17.03 -8.76
C MET A 6 2.46 16.22 -9.52
N ILE A 7 1.88 15.23 -8.86
CA ILE A 7 0.77 14.45 -9.41
C ILE A 7 -0.52 15.26 -9.28
N ALA A 8 -1.13 15.65 -10.41
CA ALA A 8 -2.30 16.53 -10.44
C ALA A 8 -3.62 15.80 -10.68
N ASP A 9 -3.57 14.53 -11.11
CA ASP A 9 -4.68 13.70 -11.54
C ASP A 9 -4.96 12.51 -10.61
N GLY A 10 -4.53 12.61 -9.35
CA GLY A 10 -4.83 11.63 -8.31
C GLY A 10 -6.34 11.47 -8.09
N ILE A 11 -6.84 10.24 -8.20
CA ILE A 11 -8.24 9.87 -7.99
C ILE A 11 -8.48 9.48 -6.53
N ALA A 12 -7.57 8.69 -5.97
CA ALA A 12 -7.59 8.23 -4.60
C ALA A 12 -6.17 8.16 -4.05
N GLU A 13 -6.04 8.33 -2.74
CA GLU A 13 -4.82 8.02 -2.00
C GLU A 13 -5.07 6.75 -1.18
N LEU A 14 -4.06 5.88 -1.12
CA LEU A 14 -4.06 4.68 -0.30
C LEU A 14 -2.86 4.67 0.64
N LEU A 15 -3.02 4.01 1.78
CA LEU A 15 -1.93 3.54 2.62
C LEU A 15 -1.71 2.06 2.32
N ILE A 16 -0.47 1.68 2.06
CA ILE A 16 -0.05 0.29 1.94
C ILE A 16 1.12 0.06 2.89
N GLY A 17 0.92 -0.74 3.92
CA GLY A 17 1.95 -1.04 4.92
C GLY A 17 2.16 -2.53 5.07
N VAL A 18 3.41 -2.97 5.24
CA VAL A 18 3.75 -4.32 5.66
C VAL A 18 4.56 -4.23 6.93
N ILE A 19 4.06 -4.85 8.00
CA ILE A 19 4.75 -4.91 9.29
C ILE A 19 5.05 -6.36 9.65
N ARG A 20 6.22 -6.59 10.26
CA ARG A 20 6.56 -7.88 10.83
C ARG A 20 5.94 -8.03 12.21
N ASP A 21 4.92 -8.87 12.30
CA ASP A 21 4.37 -9.33 13.56
C ASP A 21 5.18 -10.54 14.09
N PRO A 22 5.59 -10.54 15.37
CA PRO A 22 6.38 -11.64 15.94
C PRO A 22 5.67 -13.00 15.95
N VAL A 23 4.34 -13.03 15.91
CA VAL A 23 3.53 -14.24 16.04
C VAL A 23 3.02 -14.72 14.68
N HIS A 24 2.55 -13.80 13.85
CA HIS A 24 1.83 -14.12 12.60
C HIS A 24 2.69 -13.97 11.34
N GLY A 25 3.92 -13.47 11.45
CA GLY A 25 4.77 -13.19 10.28
C GLY A 25 4.48 -11.80 9.71
N PHE A 26 4.45 -11.64 8.39
CA PHE A 26 4.18 -10.34 7.79
C PHE A 26 2.68 -10.07 7.66
N VAL A 27 2.27 -8.88 8.08
CA VAL A 27 0.90 -8.39 7.96
C VAL A 27 0.90 -7.22 6.98
N LEU A 28 0.24 -7.40 5.84
CA LEU A 28 -0.08 -6.33 4.90
C LEU A 28 -1.31 -5.58 5.42
N THR A 29 -1.29 -4.26 5.35
CA THR A 29 -2.40 -3.37 5.66
C THR A 29 -2.66 -2.50 4.46
N LEU A 30 -3.90 -2.54 3.97
CA LEU A 30 -4.43 -1.68 2.92
C LEU A 30 -5.42 -0.72 3.58
N GLY A 31 -5.30 0.57 3.31
CA GLY A 31 -6.22 1.56 3.86
C GLY A 31 -6.42 2.73 2.91
N ALA A 32 -7.45 3.52 3.19
CA ALA A 32 -7.56 4.84 2.58
C ALA A 32 -6.32 5.69 2.95
N GLY A 33 -5.97 6.65 2.10
CA GLY A 33 -4.93 7.65 2.35
C GLY A 33 -5.52 9.06 2.50
N GLY A 34 -4.69 10.00 2.92
CA GLY A 34 -5.07 11.40 3.12
C GLY A 34 -5.82 11.67 4.42
N THR A 35 -6.34 12.90 4.56
CA THR A 35 -6.93 13.41 5.81
C THR A 35 -8.23 12.72 6.23
N LEU A 36 -8.97 12.11 5.31
CA LEU A 36 -10.20 11.37 5.66
C LEU A 36 -9.90 10.05 6.39
N THR A 37 -8.69 9.50 6.27
CA THR A 37 -8.32 8.19 6.82
C THR A 37 -8.37 8.16 8.35
N GLU A 38 -7.82 9.18 9.00
CA GLU A 38 -7.77 9.27 10.46
C GLU A 38 -9.18 9.28 11.08
N LEU A 39 -10.14 9.84 10.34
CA LEU A 39 -11.54 9.92 10.74
C LEU A 39 -12.30 8.62 10.46
N LEU A 40 -12.03 7.96 9.33
CA LEU A 40 -12.79 6.79 8.91
C LEU A 40 -12.28 5.47 9.48
N LYS A 41 -11.00 5.38 9.88
CA LYS A 41 -10.34 4.11 10.27
C LYS A 41 -10.61 3.01 9.25
N ASP A 42 -10.48 3.37 7.98
CA ASP A 42 -10.83 2.51 6.85
C ASP A 42 -9.61 1.72 6.39
N SER A 43 -9.42 0.54 6.99
CA SER A 43 -8.33 -0.36 6.64
C SER A 43 -8.73 -1.84 6.71
N ARG A 44 -7.97 -2.65 5.98
CA ARG A 44 -8.02 -4.11 5.96
C ARG A 44 -6.61 -4.65 6.09
N SER A 45 -6.48 -5.78 6.77
CA SER A 45 -5.19 -6.43 6.96
C SER A 45 -5.24 -7.87 6.47
N LEU A 46 -4.15 -8.31 5.85
CA LEU A 46 -3.95 -9.62 5.26
C LEU A 46 -2.63 -10.19 5.78
N LEU A 47 -2.57 -11.51 5.97
CA LEU A 47 -1.30 -12.19 6.21
C LEU A 47 -0.59 -12.40 4.88
N LEU A 48 0.73 -12.21 4.85
CA LEU A 48 1.52 -12.50 3.66
C LEU A 48 2.12 -13.92 3.70
N PRO A 49 2.23 -14.60 2.54
CA PRO A 49 1.78 -14.14 1.21
C PRO A 49 0.25 -14.19 1.06
N ALA A 50 -0.32 -13.14 0.47
CA ALA A 50 -1.73 -13.02 0.08
C ALA A 50 -1.87 -13.28 -1.43
N SER A 51 -3.01 -13.87 -1.83
CA SER A 51 -3.35 -14.04 -3.24
C SER A 51 -3.90 -12.75 -3.85
N ALA A 52 -3.95 -12.67 -5.18
CA ALA A 52 -4.59 -11.54 -5.87
C ALA A 52 -6.07 -11.40 -5.48
N ASP A 53 -6.78 -12.52 -5.32
CA ASP A 53 -8.18 -12.54 -4.91
C ASP A 53 -8.35 -11.98 -3.48
N ASP A 54 -7.46 -12.35 -2.55
CA ASP A 54 -7.47 -11.80 -1.18
C ASP A 54 -7.25 -10.28 -1.18
N ILE A 55 -6.35 -9.80 -2.04
CA ILE A 55 -6.04 -8.37 -2.19
C ILE A 55 -7.25 -7.62 -2.77
N ASP A 56 -7.91 -8.16 -3.80
CA ASP A 56 -9.11 -7.56 -4.37
C ASP A 56 -10.26 -7.53 -3.37
N GLU A 57 -10.49 -8.62 -2.62
CA GLU A 57 -11.51 -8.64 -1.57
C GLU A 57 -11.22 -7.59 -0.49
N ALA A 58 -9.96 -7.45 -0.07
CA ALA A 58 -9.56 -6.43 0.90
C ALA A 58 -9.77 -5.01 0.37
N LEU A 59 -9.42 -4.74 -0.90
CA LEU A 59 -9.64 -3.43 -1.53
C LEU A 59 -11.13 -3.10 -1.68
N ASP A 60 -11.94 -4.08 -2.08
CA ASP A 60 -13.38 -3.92 -2.27
C ASP A 60 -14.12 -3.76 -0.93
N ALA A 61 -13.56 -4.29 0.16
CA ALA A 61 -14.09 -4.14 1.51
C ALA A 61 -13.75 -2.78 2.17
N LEU A 62 -12.93 -1.93 1.54
CA LEU A 62 -12.69 -0.55 1.99
C LEU A 62 -13.93 0.31 1.75
N ARG A 63 -14.20 1.25 2.65
CA ARG A 63 -15.28 2.23 2.48
C ARG A 63 -15.04 3.15 1.28
N ILE A 64 -13.78 3.37 0.91
CA ILE A 64 -13.41 4.10 -0.30
C ILE A 64 -13.48 3.27 -1.59
N ALA A 65 -13.82 1.98 -1.55
CA ALA A 65 -13.91 1.13 -2.75
C ALA A 65 -14.76 1.73 -3.90
N PRO A 66 -15.88 2.45 -3.65
CA PRO A 66 -16.62 3.12 -4.73
C PRO A 66 -15.80 4.19 -5.49
N LEU A 67 -14.82 4.83 -4.84
CA LEU A 67 -13.91 5.78 -5.49
C LEU A 67 -12.93 5.05 -6.40
N LEU A 68 -12.43 3.88 -5.98
CA LEU A 68 -11.54 3.04 -6.78
C LEU A 68 -12.25 2.52 -8.04
N GLY A 69 -13.54 2.23 -7.95
CA GLY A 69 -14.38 1.78 -9.08
C GLY A 69 -14.88 2.89 -10.01
N GLY A 70 -14.56 4.16 -9.75
CA GLY A 70 -15.09 5.32 -10.46
C GLY A 70 -16.39 5.86 -9.84
N TYR A 71 -16.33 7.10 -9.34
CA TYR A 71 -17.44 7.73 -8.63
C TYR A 71 -17.84 9.07 -9.28
N ARG A 72 -19.15 9.31 -9.42
CA ARG A 72 -19.73 10.56 -9.99
C ARG A 72 -19.11 10.99 -11.33
N GLY A 73 -18.86 10.04 -12.22
CA GLY A 73 -18.33 10.31 -13.56
C GLY A 73 -16.81 10.45 -13.63
N ALA A 74 -16.10 10.34 -12.51
CA ALA A 74 -14.65 10.14 -12.51
C ALA A 74 -14.31 8.73 -13.04
N PRO A 75 -13.16 8.57 -13.73
CA PRO A 75 -12.68 7.26 -14.14
C PRO A 75 -12.34 6.40 -12.90
N PRO A 76 -12.33 5.06 -13.04
CA PRO A 76 -11.76 4.18 -12.03
C PRO A 76 -10.24 4.36 -11.94
N VAL A 77 -9.64 3.89 -10.86
CA VAL A 77 -8.18 3.80 -10.74
C VAL A 77 -7.63 2.68 -11.63
N ASP A 78 -6.34 2.76 -11.99
CA ASP A 78 -5.63 1.65 -12.62
C ASP A 78 -5.41 0.51 -11.60
N ARG A 79 -6.39 -0.38 -11.50
CA ARG A 79 -6.33 -1.57 -10.63
C ARG A 79 -5.11 -2.45 -10.93
N PRO A 80 -4.76 -2.75 -12.20
CA PRO A 80 -3.51 -3.44 -12.51
C PRO A 80 -2.26 -2.76 -11.94
N ALA A 81 -2.13 -1.43 -12.01
CA ALA A 81 -1.01 -0.70 -11.43
C ALA A 81 -0.98 -0.82 -9.91
N LEU A 82 -2.13 -0.67 -9.26
CA LEU A 82 -2.27 -0.87 -7.82
C LEU A 82 -1.85 -2.28 -7.38
N HIS A 83 -2.30 -3.32 -8.08
CA HIS A 83 -1.91 -4.71 -7.82
C HIS A 83 -0.40 -4.91 -7.96
N ARG A 84 0.22 -4.37 -9.02
CA ARG A 84 1.68 -4.45 -9.20
C ARG A 84 2.43 -3.82 -8.02
N SER A 85 1.96 -2.69 -7.49
CA SER A 85 2.58 -2.04 -6.33
C SER A 85 2.44 -2.88 -5.06
N ILE A 86 1.25 -3.43 -4.78
CA ILE A 86 1.02 -4.30 -3.60
C ILE A 86 1.87 -5.58 -3.71
N GLN A 87 1.89 -6.20 -4.89
CA GLN A 87 2.68 -7.42 -5.12
C GLN A 87 4.18 -7.15 -4.97
N ALA A 88 4.68 -6.02 -5.48
CA ALA A 88 6.08 -5.62 -5.29
C ALA A 88 6.44 -5.44 -3.81
N MET A 89 5.54 -4.86 -3.00
CA MET A 89 5.75 -4.76 -1.55
C MET A 89 5.77 -6.12 -0.86
N GLN A 90 4.86 -7.02 -1.25
CA GLN A 90 4.84 -8.39 -0.74
C GLN A 90 6.13 -9.14 -1.09
N ASP A 91 6.53 -9.11 -2.36
CA ASP A 91 7.72 -9.81 -2.85
C ASP A 91 8.98 -9.25 -2.16
N PHE A 92 9.06 -7.93 -1.98
CA PHE A 92 10.13 -7.29 -1.24
C PHE A 92 10.17 -7.76 0.23
N ALA A 93 9.03 -7.83 0.90
CA ALA A 93 8.94 -8.26 2.29
C ALA A 93 9.39 -9.72 2.48
N ILE A 94 8.95 -10.60 1.58
CA ILE A 94 9.36 -12.01 1.59
C ILE A 94 10.86 -12.14 1.32
N ALA A 95 11.39 -11.41 0.32
CA ALA A 95 12.80 -11.46 -0.05
C ALA A 95 13.74 -10.97 1.08
N HIS A 96 13.26 -10.08 1.95
CA HIS A 96 14.03 -9.49 3.05
C HIS A 96 13.51 -9.91 4.43
N ALA A 97 12.91 -11.09 4.54
CA ALA A 97 12.22 -11.55 5.74
C ALA A 97 13.09 -11.58 7.02
N ASP A 98 14.41 -11.70 6.85
CA ASP A 98 15.39 -11.73 7.93
C ASP A 98 15.67 -10.35 8.54
N ARG A 99 15.55 -9.29 7.73
CA ARG A 99 15.89 -7.90 8.12
C ARG A 99 14.72 -6.95 8.16
N LEU A 100 13.65 -7.19 7.40
CA LEU A 100 12.54 -6.25 7.32
C LEU A 100 11.75 -6.23 8.64
N HIS A 101 11.56 -5.03 9.19
CA HIS A 101 10.61 -4.77 10.27
C HIS A 101 9.33 -4.15 9.75
N GLU A 102 9.45 -3.15 8.88
CA GLU A 102 8.32 -2.37 8.38
C GLU A 102 8.65 -1.75 7.04
N ILE A 103 7.70 -1.77 6.11
CA ILE A 103 7.70 -0.95 4.90
C ILE A 103 6.31 -0.35 4.75
N GLU A 104 6.21 0.96 4.56
CA GLU A 104 4.95 1.66 4.38
C GLU A 104 5.07 2.63 3.21
N ILE A 105 4.05 2.67 2.38
CA ILE A 105 3.83 3.69 1.35
C ILE A 105 2.59 4.46 1.77
N ASN A 106 2.75 5.76 2.02
CA ASN A 106 1.66 6.62 2.44
C ASN A 106 1.94 8.11 2.10
N PRO A 107 1.33 8.68 1.05
CA PRO A 107 0.30 8.08 0.21
C PRO A 107 0.88 7.31 -0.98
N LEU A 108 0.19 6.23 -1.36
CA LEU A 108 0.17 5.73 -2.73
C LEU A 108 -0.95 6.47 -3.48
N ILE A 109 -0.59 7.33 -4.44
CA ILE A 109 -1.51 8.09 -5.26
C ILE A 109 -1.94 7.23 -6.44
N CYS A 110 -3.23 6.91 -6.52
CA CYS A 110 -3.81 6.13 -7.61
C CYS A 110 -4.44 7.07 -8.65
N THR A 111 -4.02 6.94 -9.91
CA THR A 111 -4.60 7.66 -11.06
C THR A 111 -5.35 6.68 -11.97
N ALA A 112 -5.91 7.18 -13.07
CA ALA A 112 -6.57 6.32 -14.06
C ALA A 112 -5.59 5.42 -14.82
N THR A 113 -4.28 5.68 -14.73
CA THR A 113 -3.26 5.02 -15.54
C THR A 113 -2.03 4.55 -14.75
N ASP A 114 -1.94 4.87 -13.46
CA ASP A 114 -0.79 4.49 -12.63
C ASP A 114 -1.11 4.48 -11.13
N ALA A 115 -0.16 3.96 -10.35
CA ALA A 115 -0.14 3.95 -8.90
C ALA A 115 1.23 4.41 -8.39
N ILE A 116 1.32 5.66 -7.95
CA ILE A 116 2.59 6.34 -7.63
C ILE A 116 2.81 6.43 -6.13
N ALA A 117 3.93 5.91 -5.64
CA ALA A 117 4.36 6.10 -4.25
C ALA A 117 4.92 7.52 -4.07
N ALA A 118 4.20 8.39 -3.36
CA ALA A 118 4.64 9.76 -3.12
C ALA A 118 5.56 9.88 -1.89
N ASP A 119 5.39 8.98 -0.91
CA ASP A 119 6.29 8.87 0.23
C ASP A 119 6.39 7.39 0.66
N ALA A 120 7.54 7.03 1.25
CA ALA A 120 7.78 5.70 1.73
C ALA A 120 8.68 5.68 2.97
N LEU A 121 8.28 4.87 3.95
CA LEU A 121 9.05 4.57 5.15
C LEU A 121 9.54 3.11 5.09
N LEU A 122 10.83 2.89 5.32
CA LEU A 122 11.43 1.57 5.42
C LEU A 122 12.21 1.45 6.73
N ARG A 123 11.88 0.44 7.55
CA ARG A 123 12.63 0.08 8.75
C ARG A 123 13.20 -1.33 8.60
N LEU A 124 14.52 -1.40 8.64
CA LEU A 124 15.29 -2.64 8.61
C LEU A 124 15.97 -2.85 9.98
N ALA A 125 16.21 -4.11 10.33
CA ALA A 125 17.04 -4.47 11.45
C ALA A 125 18.46 -3.95 11.19
N PRO A 126 19.18 -3.50 12.24
CA PRO A 126 20.56 -3.07 12.10
C PRO A 126 21.40 -4.22 11.52
N GLU A 127 22.34 -3.85 10.67
CA GLU A 127 23.26 -4.82 10.07
C GLU A 127 24.06 -5.50 11.18
N LYS A 128 24.08 -6.83 11.21
CA LYS A 128 25.02 -7.54 12.09
C LYS A 128 26.42 -7.20 11.59
N GLU A 129 27.24 -6.58 12.43
CA GLU A 129 28.66 -6.37 12.14
C GLU A 129 29.25 -7.71 11.68
N ARG A 130 29.78 -7.70 10.46
CA ARG A 130 30.47 -8.84 9.88
C ARG A 130 31.77 -9.00 10.68
N PRO A 131 32.07 -10.17 11.27
CA PRO A 131 33.28 -10.38 12.05
C PRO A 131 34.55 -10.22 11.21
#